data_AF-A0A7C6E9J4-F1
#
_entry.id   AF-A0A7C6E9J4-F1
#
_cell.length_a   1.000
_cell.length_b   1.000
_cell.length_c   1.000
_cell.angle_alpha   90.00
_cell.angle_beta   90.00
_cell.angle_gamma   90.00
#
_symmetry.space_group_name_H-M   'P 1'
#
loop_
_entity.id
_entity.type
_entity.pdbx_description
1 polymer ?
#
loop_
_entity_poly.entity_id
_entity_poly.type
_entity_poly.pdbx_seq_one_letter_code
_entity_poly.pdbx_strand_id
1 'polypeptide(L)' 'MRSQIWLASKVEHWPTDKLIPYARNPRTHSEEQVAQIAASILEFGWTSPILVDTHAGVIAGHARL' A
#
# COMPACT_ATOMS: atom_id res chain seq x y z
N MET A 1 -29.43 -5.37 10.81
CA MET A 1 -28.04 -5.84 11.08
C MET A 1 -27.10 -4.69 10.78
N ARG A 2 -26.36 -4.18 11.77
CA ARG A 2 -25.32 -3.18 11.51
C ARG A 2 -24.12 -3.93 10.91
N SER A 3 -23.75 -3.58 9.67
CA SER A 3 -22.51 -4.02 9.05
C SER A 3 -21.35 -3.65 9.98
N GLN A 4 -20.55 -4.64 10.38
CA GLN A 4 -19.30 -4.40 11.10
C GLN A 4 -18.42 -3.53 10.21
N ILE A 5 -18.04 -2.35 10.66
CA ILE A 5 -17.10 -1.49 9.93
C ILE A 5 -15.72 -2.14 10.07
N TRP A 6 -15.18 -2.65 8.96
CA TRP A 6 -13.84 -3.21 8.92
C TRP A 6 -12.82 -2.07 8.74
N LEU A 7 -12.33 -1.55 9.86
CA LEU A 7 -11.22 -0.60 9.89
C LEU A 7 -9.90 -1.36 10.04
N ALA A 8 -8.84 -0.86 9.40
CA ALA A 8 -7.48 -1.27 9.71
C ALA A 8 -7.19 -0.94 11.19
N SER A 9 -7.02 -1.98 12.01
CA SER A 9 -6.89 -1.85 13.46
C SER A 9 -5.44 -1.80 13.96
N LYS A 10 -4.47 -2.09 13.09
CA LYS A 10 -3.06 -2.20 13.44
C LYS A 10 -2.15 -1.82 12.26
N VAL A 11 -0.99 -1.25 12.59
CA VAL A 11 0.12 -1.02 11.66
C VAL A 11 1.28 -1.94 12.09
N GLU A 12 1.90 -2.60 11.11
CA GLU A 12 3.01 -3.52 11.34
C GLU A 12 4.12 -3.30 10.30
N HIS A 13 5.36 -3.60 10.67
CA HIS A 13 6.48 -3.66 9.74
C HIS A 13 6.57 -5.07 9.15
N TRP A 14 6.39 -5.19 7.84
CA TRP A 14 6.53 -6.44 7.10
C TRP A 14 7.67 -6.32 6.08
N PRO A 15 8.34 -7.44 5.73
CA PRO A 15 9.20 -7.47 4.56
C PRO A 15 8.34 -7.27 3.30
N THR A 16 8.89 -6.59 2.29
CA THR A 16 8.13 -6.18 1.08
C THR A 16 7.75 -7.38 0.21
N ASP A 17 8.56 -8.43 0.19
CA ASP A 17 8.33 -9.69 -0.54
C ASP A 17 7.14 -10.51 -0.03
N LYS A 18 6.65 -10.22 1.18
CA LYS A 18 5.42 -10.81 1.73
C LYS A 18 4.16 -10.27 1.04
N LEU A 19 4.22 -9.06 0.47
CA LEU A 19 3.04 -8.41 -0.09
C LEU A 19 2.69 -9.00 -1.45
N ILE A 20 1.40 -9.23 -1.68
CA ILE A 20 0.88 -9.76 -2.95
C ILE A 20 0.19 -8.62 -3.70
N PRO A 21 0.82 -8.03 -4.72
CA PRO A 21 0.19 -6.99 -5.53
C PRO A 21 -1.07 -7.52 -6.22
N TYR A 22 -2.13 -6.72 -6.22
CA TYR A 22 -3.33 -7.07 -6.97
C TYR A 22 -3.04 -7.08 -8.48
N ALA A 23 -3.10 -8.25 -9.10
CA ALA A 23 -2.74 -8.47 -10.49
C ALA A 23 -3.55 -7.65 -11.51
N ARG A 24 -4.76 -7.19 -11.13
CA ARG A 24 -5.63 -6.36 -11.97
C ARG A 24 -5.77 -4.94 -11.42
N ASN A 25 -4.73 -4.40 -10.77
CA ASN A 25 -4.72 -3.02 -10.35
C ASN A 25 -4.92 -2.12 -11.59
N PRO A 26 -6.04 -1.37 -11.70
CA PRO A 26 -6.31 -0.54 -12.88
C PRO A 26 -5.43 0.71 -12.92
N ARG A 27 -4.73 1.03 -11.81
CA ARG A 27 -3.83 2.18 -11.73
C ARG A 27 -2.42 1.77 -12.17
N THR A 28 -1.93 2.44 -13.20
CA THR A 28 -0.53 2.41 -13.62
C THR A 28 0.17 3.68 -13.20
N HIS A 29 1.47 3.60 -12.94
CA HIS A 29 2.32 4.74 -12.61
C HIS A 29 3.41 4.86 -13.67
N SER A 30 3.64 6.06 -14.21
CA SER A 30 4.82 6.31 -15.04
C SER A 30 6.08 6.30 -14.18
N GLU A 31 7.25 6.15 -14.81
CA GLU A 31 8.54 6.17 -14.10
C GLU A 31 8.74 7.49 -13.33
N GLU A 32 8.31 8.62 -13.91
CA GLU A 32 8.39 9.94 -13.27
C GLU A 32 7.50 10.01 -12.02
N GLN A 33 6.31 9.41 -12.08
CA GLN A 33 5.41 9.35 -10.92
C GLN A 33 5.99 8.47 -9.81
N VAL A 34 6.60 7.34 -10.16
CA VAL A 34 7.31 6.48 -9.21
C VAL A 34 8.47 7.24 -8.56
N ALA A 35 9.26 7.97 -9.35
CA ALA A 35 10.36 8.78 -8.84
C ALA A 35 9.89 9.87 -7.87
N GLN A 36 8.77 10.55 -8.16
CA GLN A 36 8.18 11.54 -7.25
C GLN A 36 7.73 10.90 -5.92
N ILE A 37 7.12 9.71 -5.97
CA ILE A 37 6.70 8.98 -4.76
C ILE A 37 7.93 8.59 -3.93
N ALA A 38 8.97 8.07 -4.57
CA ALA A 38 10.23 7.72 -3.89
C ALA A 38 10.88 8.96 -3.26
N ALA A 39 10.96 10.08 -3.98
CA ALA A 39 11.48 11.34 -3.45
C ALA A 39 10.68 11.83 -2.23
N SER A 40 9.35 11.77 -2.29
CA SER A 40 8.48 12.14 -1.16
C SER A 40 8.71 11.25 0.07
N ILE A 41 8.90 9.93 -0.12
CA ILE A 41 9.23 9.02 0.98
C ILE A 41 10.59 9.34 1.59
N LEU A 42 11.58 9.72 0.77
CA LEU A 42 12.91 10.13 1.26
C LEU A 42 12.86 11.45 2.04
N GLU A 43 12.06 12.41 1.58
CA GLU A 43 11.96 13.74 2.20
C GLU A 43 11.14 13.71 3.51
N PHE A 44 10.00 13.01 3.51
CA PHE A 44 9.02 13.07 4.61
C PHE A 44 8.92 11.76 5.42
N GLY A 45 9.60 10.70 4.99
CA GLY A 45 9.48 9.37 5.56
C GLY A 45 8.21 8.63 5.12
N TRP A 46 8.01 7.45 5.70
CA TRP A 46 6.87 6.58 5.39
C TRP A 46 5.63 6.97 6.21
N THR A 47 4.85 7.93 5.70
CA THR A 47 3.72 8.54 6.42
C THR A 47 2.39 7.81 6.24
N SER A 48 2.27 6.94 5.23
CA SER A 48 1.03 6.25 4.86
C SER A 48 1.30 4.75 4.62
N PRO A 49 0.89 3.86 5.53
CA PRO A 49 1.03 2.41 5.36
C PRO A 49 0.32 1.88 4.12
N ILE A 50 0.82 0.77 3.59
CA ILE A 50 0.10 -0.02 2.58
C ILE A 50 -1.05 -0.75 3.26
N LEU A 51 -2.25 -0.62 2.71
CA LEU A 51 -3.42 -1.33 3.21
C LEU A 51 -3.48 -2.71 2.57
N VAL A 52 -3.58 -3.74 3.39
CA VAL A 52 -3.59 -5.15 2.98
C VAL A 52 -4.79 -5.89 3.57
N ASP A 53 -5.20 -6.98 2.90
CA ASP A 53 -6.14 -7.95 3.46
C ASP A 53 -5.44 -8.98 4.38
N THR A 54 -6.23 -9.92 4.92
CA THR A 54 -5.75 -10.99 5.82
C THR A 54 -4.80 -11.99 5.15
N HIS A 55 -4.69 -11.97 3.82
CA HIS A 55 -3.83 -12.85 3.02
C HIS A 55 -2.64 -12.10 2.41
N ALA A 56 -2.32 -10.90 2.92
CA ALA A 56 -1.27 -10.00 2.41
C ALA A 56 -1.53 -9.44 1.00
N GLY A 57 -2.76 -9.54 0.50
CA GLY A 57 -3.19 -8.91 -0.74
C GLY A 57 -3.24 -7.39 -0.60
N VAL A 58 -2.54 -6.67 -1.47
CA VAL A 58 -2.54 -5.20 -1.45
C VAL A 58 -3.89 -4.67 -1.91
N ILE A 59 -4.59 -3.98 -1.00
CA ILE A 59 -5.87 -3.29 -1.26
C ILE A 59 -5.61 -1.87 -1.78
N ALA A 60 -4.68 -1.14 -1.14
CA ALA A 60 -4.33 0.22 -1.53
C ALA A 60 -2.88 0.56 -1.18
N GLY A 61 -2.26 1.41 -2.02
CA GLY A 61 -0.87 1.84 -1.84
C GLY A 61 0.13 1.15 -2.77
N HIS A 62 -0.31 0.46 -3.83
CA HIS A 62 0.55 -0.25 -4.80
C HIS A 62 1.72 0.58 -5.32
N ALA A 63 1.55 1.89 -5.49
CA ALA A 63 2.59 2.79 -5.99
C ALA A 63 3.82 2.93 -5.08
N ARG A 64 3.72 2.44 -3.83
CA ARG A 64 4.78 2.52 -2.81
C ARG A 64 5.55 1.20 -2.64
N LEU A 65 5.15 0.15 -3.36
CA LEU A 65 5.80 -1.16 -3.38
C LEU A 65 6.68 -1.28 -4.63
#